data_AF-A0AB34QR70-F1
#
_entry.id   AF-A0AB34QR70-F1
#
_cell.length_a   1.000
_cell.length_b   1.000
_cell.length_c   1.000
_cell.angle_alpha   90.00
_cell.angle_beta   90.00
_cell.angle_gamma   90.00
#
_symmetry.space_group_name_H-M   'P 1'
#
loop_
_entity.id
_entity.type
_entity.pdbx_description
1 polymer ?
#
loop_
_entity_poly.entity_id
_entity_poly.type
_entity_poly.pdbx_seq_one_letter_code
_entity_poly.pdbx_strand_id
1 'polypeptide(L)'
;MDYFYKEEFFNEPNEFEKQINEFKESLLKSVKQEYLSEMEQLKKENKELQVVKENLDTIEKEYKEKSRRLDRERHKMEMELKNKRLSELMNGSEVIMYKAYPSKVAQDKCSQCNENRQIEYITPLGNKAFENCSCSIEKRVYTPEEYIRYSFSLVNSGGHRYVNAFYRMNGSDRDEYFTYDHSIRAENIYSLEMEFVQLNSYNTFFKTADECQSYCDFLNKTQ
;
A
#
# COMPACT_ATOMS: atom_id res chain seq x y z
N MET A 1 73.79 107.17 -2.31
CA MET A 1 72.68 108.13 -2.09
C MET A 1 71.43 107.44 -2.56
N ASP A 2 70.40 107.52 -1.73
CA ASP A 2 69.11 106.85 -1.78
C ASP A 2 68.39 106.93 -3.14
N TYR A 3 67.48 106.00 -3.42
CA TYR A 3 66.11 106.21 -3.91
C TYR A 3 65.50 104.90 -4.45
N PHE A 4 64.62 104.34 -3.63
CA PHE A 4 63.51 103.44 -3.91
C PHE A 4 62.99 103.42 -5.37
N TYR A 5 62.78 102.21 -5.90
CA TYR A 5 61.53 101.87 -6.57
C TYR A 5 60.90 100.66 -5.86
N LYS A 6 59.87 100.95 -5.07
CA LYS A 6 58.75 100.04 -4.81
C LYS A 6 58.25 99.52 -6.15
N GLU A 7 57.82 98.26 -6.18
CA GLU A 7 56.51 97.85 -6.69
C GLU A 7 56.36 96.33 -6.56
N GLU A 8 55.75 95.89 -5.45
CA GLU A 8 54.82 94.75 -5.50
C GLU A 8 53.79 95.09 -6.59
N PHE A 9 53.97 94.59 -7.80
CA PHE A 9 52.94 94.73 -8.83
C PHE A 9 52.48 93.33 -9.22
N PHE A 10 51.49 92.90 -8.45
CA PHE A 10 50.46 91.92 -8.81
C PHE A 10 50.84 91.03 -9.99
N ASN A 11 51.26 89.80 -9.69
CA ASN A 11 51.18 88.71 -10.66
C ASN A 11 49.69 88.34 -10.78
N GLU A 12 48.91 89.28 -11.31
CA GLU A 12 47.51 89.06 -11.65
C GLU A 12 47.51 88.05 -12.79
N PRO A 13 46.92 86.86 -12.58
CA PRO A 13 46.92 85.85 -13.61
C PRO A 13 46.32 86.44 -14.89
N ASN A 14 47.04 86.29 -15.99
CA ASN A 14 46.57 86.64 -17.33
C ASN A 14 45.17 86.01 -17.50
N GLU A 15 44.26 86.68 -18.20
CA GLU A 15 42.92 86.18 -18.54
C GLU A 15 42.93 84.70 -18.96
N PHE A 16 43.94 84.28 -19.73
CA PHE A 16 44.12 82.89 -20.15
C PHE A 16 44.42 81.92 -18.99
N GLU A 17 45.24 82.33 -18.03
CA GLU A 17 45.53 81.53 -16.83
C GLU A 17 44.32 81.43 -15.89
N LYS A 18 43.53 82.51 -15.77
CA LYS A 18 42.25 82.48 -15.04
C LYS A 18 41.29 81.47 -15.67
N GLN A 19 41.11 81.51 -17.00
CA GLN A 19 40.26 80.56 -17.72
C GLN A 19 40.73 79.10 -17.58
N ILE A 20 42.05 78.85 -17.63
CA ILE A 20 42.60 77.49 -17.42
C ILE A 20 42.35 77.00 -15.99
N ASN A 21 42.50 77.85 -14.99
CA ASN A 21 42.28 77.47 -13.60
C ASN A 21 40.79 77.22 -13.33
N GLU A 22 39.90 78.08 -13.84
CA GLU A 22 38.45 77.86 -13.78
C GLU A 22 38.03 76.56 -14.48
N PHE A 23 38.61 76.26 -15.65
CA PHE A 23 38.35 75.01 -16.35
C PHE A 23 38.83 73.80 -15.53
N LYS A 24 40.05 73.85 -14.97
CA LYS A 24 40.59 72.78 -14.11
C LYS A 24 39.73 72.56 -12.88
N GLU A 25 39.29 73.62 -12.22
CA GLU A 25 38.41 73.54 -11.04
C GLU A 25 37.03 72.99 -11.40
N SER A 26 36.45 73.44 -12.52
CA SER A 26 35.19 72.91 -13.05
C SER A 26 35.31 71.41 -13.36
N LEU A 27 36.39 71.00 -14.02
CA LEU A 27 36.64 69.61 -14.37
C LEU A 27 36.83 68.74 -13.12
N LEU A 28 37.64 69.19 -12.17
CA LEU A 28 37.84 68.52 -10.88
C LEU A 28 36.53 68.38 -10.11
N LYS A 29 35.70 69.42 -10.10
CA LYS A 29 34.40 69.41 -9.43
C LYS A 29 33.43 68.44 -10.11
N SER A 30 33.38 68.44 -11.44
CA SER A 30 32.55 67.52 -12.23
C SER A 30 32.95 66.06 -11.97
N VAL A 31 34.23 65.73 -12.13
CA VAL A 31 34.75 64.36 -11.92
C VAL A 31 34.52 63.91 -10.47
N LYS A 32 34.74 64.80 -9.50
CA LYS A 32 34.49 64.48 -8.09
C LYS A 32 33.00 64.25 -7.81
N GLN A 33 32.11 65.02 -8.42
CA GLN A 33 30.66 64.83 -8.27
C GLN A 33 30.19 63.53 -8.92
N GLU A 34 30.64 63.23 -10.14
CA GLU A 34 30.34 61.97 -10.82
C GLU A 34 30.81 60.78 -9.98
N TYR A 35 32.07 60.79 -9.54
CA TYR A 35 32.63 59.72 -8.71
C TYR A 35 31.86 59.54 -7.40
N LEU A 36 31.47 60.63 -6.73
CA LEU A 36 30.66 60.55 -5.52
C LEU A 36 29.27 59.96 -5.80
N SER A 37 28.63 60.36 -6.90
CA SER A 37 27.31 59.85 -7.29
C SER A 37 27.33 58.36 -7.63
N GLU A 38 28.33 57.90 -8.40
CA GLU A 38 28.51 56.48 -8.70
C GLU A 38 28.82 55.67 -7.44
N MET A 39 29.66 56.20 -6.55
CA MET A 39 29.95 55.55 -5.28
C MET A 39 28.73 55.42 -4.37
N GLU A 40 27.83 56.41 -4.36
CA GLU A 40 26.57 56.32 -3.64
C GLU A 40 25.62 55.30 -4.28
N GLN A 41 25.53 55.28 -5.60
CA GLN A 41 24.73 54.30 -6.33
C GLN A 41 25.23 52.87 -6.06
N LEU A 42 26.54 52.63 -6.17
CA LEU A 42 27.15 51.33 -5.87
C LEU A 42 26.90 50.89 -4.42
N LYS A 43 26.96 51.82 -3.45
CA LYS A 43 26.64 51.52 -2.06
C LYS A 43 25.17 51.13 -1.89
N LYS A 44 24.27 51.76 -2.62
CA LYS A 44 22.83 51.44 -2.59
C LYS A 44 22.57 50.06 -3.21
N GLU A 45 23.10 49.81 -4.40
CA GLU A 45 22.96 48.52 -5.09
C GLU A 45 23.56 47.37 -4.28
N ASN A 46 24.72 47.57 -3.63
CA ASN A 46 25.32 46.55 -2.78
C ASN A 46 24.45 46.24 -1.55
N LYS A 47 23.80 47.24 -0.94
CA LYS A 47 22.83 47.01 0.15
C LYS A 47 21.62 46.21 -0.34
N GLU A 48 21.08 46.54 -1.51
CA GLU A 48 19.94 45.81 -2.10
C GLU A 48 20.33 44.35 -2.41
N LEU A 49 21.52 44.12 -2.97
CA LEU A 49 22.04 42.79 -3.24
C LEU A 49 22.27 41.96 -1.97
N GLN A 50 22.72 42.58 -0.87
CA GLN A 50 22.85 41.90 0.41
C GLN A 50 21.50 41.41 0.94
N VAL A 51 20.46 42.25 0.84
CA VAL A 51 19.09 41.85 1.23
C VAL A 51 18.57 40.72 0.36
N VAL A 52 18.77 40.78 -0.96
CA VAL A 52 18.36 39.71 -1.88
C VAL A 52 19.09 38.41 -1.55
N LYS A 53 20.39 38.47 -1.25
CA LYS A 53 21.18 37.30 -0.86
C LYS A 53 20.64 36.65 0.42
N GLU A 54 20.35 37.43 1.45
CA GLU A 54 19.78 36.92 2.70
C GLU A 54 18.42 36.26 2.50
N ASN A 55 17.58 36.84 1.64
CA ASN A 55 16.28 36.25 1.28
C ASN A 55 16.45 34.92 0.54
N LEU A 56 17.38 34.84 -0.43
CA LEU A 56 17.65 33.60 -1.16
C LEU A 56 18.20 32.50 -0.23
N ASP A 57 19.13 32.83 0.67
CA ASP A 57 19.66 31.90 1.66
C ASP A 57 18.55 31.37 2.58
N THR A 58 17.56 32.21 2.90
CA THR A 58 16.40 31.83 3.71
C THR A 58 15.49 30.86 2.94
N ILE A 59 15.14 31.21 1.69
CA ILE A 59 14.32 30.36 0.82
C ILE A 59 14.99 28.99 0.60
N GLU A 60 16.31 28.96 0.40
CA GLU A 60 17.04 27.71 0.19
C GLU A 60 17.00 26.81 1.43
N LYS A 61 17.13 27.39 2.63
CA LYS A 61 16.98 26.66 3.89
C LYS A 61 15.58 26.10 4.05
N GLU A 62 14.54 26.90 3.83
CA GLU A 62 13.14 26.46 3.90
C GLU A 62 12.84 25.32 2.92
N TYR A 63 13.35 25.43 1.68
CA TYR A 63 13.18 24.38 0.67
C TYR A 63 13.86 23.07 1.10
N LYS A 64 15.10 23.16 1.60
CA LYS A 64 15.84 22.00 2.13
C LYS A 64 15.11 21.35 3.30
N GLU A 65 14.54 22.14 4.21
CA GLU A 65 13.75 21.64 5.33
C GLU A 65 12.47 20.95 4.86
N LYS A 66 11.74 21.57 3.92
CA LYS A 66 10.51 21.01 3.37
C LYS A 66 10.77 19.69 2.62
N SER A 67 11.86 19.62 1.85
CA SER A 67 12.29 18.39 1.17
C SER A 67 12.61 17.29 2.19
N ARG A 68 13.40 17.59 3.22
CA ARG A 68 13.72 16.63 4.29
C ARG A 68 12.48 16.16 5.02
N ARG A 69 11.51 17.04 5.27
CA ARG A 69 10.23 16.69 5.89
C ARG A 69 9.43 15.73 5.01
N LEU A 70 9.30 16.02 3.73
CA LEU A 70 8.60 15.15 2.77
C LEU A 70 9.25 13.77 2.67
N ASP A 71 10.58 13.69 2.64
CA ASP A 71 11.29 12.40 2.62
C ASP A 71 11.04 11.59 3.90
N ARG A 72 10.99 12.25 5.07
CA ARG A 72 10.65 11.60 6.34
C ARG A 72 9.21 11.12 6.36
N GLU A 73 8.27 11.93 5.88
CA GLU A 73 6.85 11.55 5.77
C GLU A 73 6.67 10.37 4.81
N ARG A 74 7.35 10.38 3.66
CA ARG A 74 7.35 9.23 2.73
C ARG A 74 7.89 7.97 3.41
N HIS A 75 9.04 8.05 4.07
CA HIS A 75 9.60 6.90 4.79
C HIS A 75 8.68 6.41 5.91
N LYS A 76 8.04 7.33 6.63
CA LYS A 76 7.06 6.98 7.67
C LYS A 76 5.87 6.25 7.05
N MET A 77 5.30 6.75 5.96
CA MET A 77 4.22 6.09 5.23
C MET A 77 4.64 4.72 4.68
N GLU A 78 5.84 4.59 4.13
CA GLU A 78 6.37 3.30 3.68
C GLU A 78 6.52 2.30 4.83
N MET A 79 7.00 2.75 6.00
CA MET A 79 7.09 1.92 7.20
C MET A 79 5.71 1.56 7.73
N GLU A 80 4.77 2.51 7.77
CA GLU A 80 3.37 2.26 8.12
C GLU A 80 2.72 1.26 7.17
N LEU A 81 2.96 1.34 5.85
CA LEU A 81 2.45 0.37 4.87
C LEU A 81 3.10 -1.01 5.00
N LYS A 82 4.41 -1.08 5.25
CA LYS A 82 5.12 -2.34 5.53
C LYS A 82 4.64 -2.99 6.83
N ASN A 83 4.26 -2.17 7.82
CA ASN A 83 3.77 -2.61 9.12
C ASN A 83 2.25 -2.85 9.13
N LYS A 84 1.48 -2.25 8.21
CA LYS A 84 0.08 -2.61 7.96
C LYS A 84 0.04 -4.06 7.49
N ARG A 85 -0.75 -4.87 8.18
CA ARG A 85 -0.82 -6.31 7.89
C ARG A 85 -1.45 -6.51 6.51
N LEU A 86 -0.95 -7.47 5.74
CA LEU A 86 -1.56 -7.90 4.47
C LEU A 86 -3.08 -8.17 4.62
N SER A 87 -3.51 -8.61 5.80
CA SER A 87 -4.92 -8.78 6.16
C SER A 87 -5.74 -7.49 6.14
N GLU A 88 -5.17 -6.35 6.52
CA GLU A 88 -5.85 -5.04 6.50
C GLU A 88 -5.92 -4.47 5.09
N LEU A 89 -4.85 -4.61 4.30
CA LEU A 89 -4.81 -4.17 2.90
C LEU A 89 -5.78 -4.94 2.01
N MET A 90 -6.04 -6.21 2.35
CA MET A 90 -6.92 -7.08 1.58
C MET A 90 -8.34 -7.14 2.17
N ASN A 91 -8.62 -6.40 3.25
CA ASN A 91 -9.95 -6.31 3.84
C ASN A 91 -10.91 -5.64 2.85
N GLY A 92 -12.04 -6.28 2.55
CA GLY A 92 -13.00 -5.83 1.52
C GLY A 92 -12.80 -6.41 0.12
N SER A 93 -11.77 -7.23 -0.12
CA SER A 93 -11.63 -8.01 -1.36
C SER A 93 -12.07 -9.46 -1.17
N GLU A 94 -13.30 -9.65 -0.68
CA GLU A 94 -13.89 -10.98 -0.50
C GLU A 94 -13.93 -11.72 -1.84
N VAL A 95 -13.13 -12.78 -1.96
CA VAL A 95 -13.14 -13.66 -3.13
C VAL A 95 -13.94 -14.88 -2.75
N ILE A 96 -15.04 -15.09 -3.46
CA ILE A 96 -15.84 -16.32 -3.39
C ILE A 96 -15.15 -17.37 -4.26
N MET A 97 -14.94 -18.54 -3.69
CA MET A 97 -14.51 -19.74 -4.40
C MET A 97 -15.41 -20.90 -4.00
N TYR A 98 -15.35 -21.96 -4.79
CA TYR A 98 -16.18 -23.15 -4.59
C TYR A 98 -15.32 -24.33 -4.19
N LYS A 99 -15.85 -25.21 -3.35
CA LYS A 99 -15.19 -26.46 -2.96
C LYS A 99 -16.21 -27.59 -2.92
N ALA A 100 -15.79 -28.78 -3.33
CA ALA A 100 -16.59 -29.99 -3.19
C ALA A 100 -16.71 -30.38 -1.72
N TYR A 101 -17.92 -30.31 -1.18
CA TYR A 101 -18.22 -30.66 0.21
C TYR A 101 -18.97 -31.99 0.28
N PRO A 102 -18.51 -32.96 1.10
CA PRO A 102 -19.21 -34.22 1.28
C PRO A 102 -20.39 -34.05 2.25
N SER A 103 -21.60 -34.21 1.73
CA SER A 103 -22.82 -34.39 2.53
C SER A 103 -23.18 -35.87 2.64
N LYS A 104 -23.92 -36.24 3.69
CA LYS A 104 -24.48 -37.58 3.85
C LYS A 104 -25.97 -37.52 3.54
N VAL A 105 -26.40 -38.34 2.58
CA VAL A 105 -27.79 -38.40 2.15
C VAL A 105 -28.34 -39.79 2.46
N ALA A 106 -29.51 -39.84 3.09
CA ALA A 106 -30.19 -41.08 3.36
C ALA A 106 -30.62 -41.75 2.05
N GLN A 107 -30.42 -43.06 1.94
CA GLN A 107 -30.90 -43.83 0.79
C GLN A 107 -32.43 -43.94 0.81
N ASP A 108 -33.04 -44.41 -0.27
CA ASP A 108 -34.47 -44.71 -0.29
C ASP A 108 -34.81 -45.78 0.77
N LYS A 109 -35.94 -45.60 1.44
CA LYS A 109 -36.39 -46.52 2.49
C LYS A 109 -36.87 -47.83 1.86
N CYS A 110 -36.42 -48.98 2.38
CA CYS A 110 -36.90 -50.28 1.92
C CYS A 110 -38.20 -50.68 2.65
N SER A 111 -38.90 -51.68 2.11
CA SER A 111 -40.15 -52.20 2.69
C SER A 111 -39.94 -53.11 3.92
N GLN A 112 -38.71 -53.53 4.21
CA GLN A 112 -38.41 -54.51 5.27
C GLN A 112 -38.10 -53.89 6.64
N CYS A 113 -38.06 -52.56 6.74
CA CYS A 113 -37.68 -51.86 7.97
C CYS A 113 -38.78 -50.93 8.48
N ASN A 114 -38.73 -50.65 9.78
CA ASN A 114 -39.63 -49.72 10.45
C ASN A 114 -39.28 -48.25 10.09
N GLU A 115 -40.00 -47.29 10.68
CA GLU A 115 -39.78 -45.85 10.45
C GLU A 115 -38.35 -45.40 10.76
N ASN A 116 -37.70 -46.01 11.75
CA ASN A 116 -36.32 -45.73 12.13
C ASN A 116 -35.29 -46.50 11.31
N ARG A 117 -35.71 -47.14 10.19
CA ARG A 117 -34.87 -47.99 9.34
C ARG A 117 -34.22 -49.16 10.08
N GLN A 118 -34.96 -49.76 11.01
CA GLN A 118 -34.54 -50.93 11.78
C GLN A 118 -35.43 -52.15 11.49
N ILE A 119 -34.85 -53.34 11.62
CA ILE A 119 -35.52 -54.63 11.51
C ILE A 119 -35.80 -55.11 12.94
N GLU A 120 -37.07 -55.30 13.30
CA GLU A 120 -37.47 -55.84 14.61
C GLU A 120 -37.46 -57.36 14.58
N TYR A 121 -36.81 -57.99 15.56
CA TYR A 121 -36.78 -59.44 15.71
C TYR A 121 -36.86 -59.85 17.18
N ILE A 122 -37.25 -61.10 17.43
CA ILE A 122 -37.32 -61.67 18.78
C ILE A 122 -36.05 -62.49 19.01
N THR A 123 -35.32 -62.18 20.07
CA THR A 123 -34.13 -62.93 20.48
C THR A 123 -34.50 -64.36 20.91
N PRO A 124 -33.57 -65.33 20.90
CA PRO A 124 -33.84 -66.68 21.41
C PRO A 124 -34.35 -66.73 22.87
N LEU A 125 -34.13 -65.67 23.64
CA LEU A 125 -34.60 -65.49 25.02
C LEU A 125 -35.97 -64.80 25.13
N GLY A 126 -36.65 -64.51 24.01
CA GLY A 126 -37.98 -63.91 23.98
C GLY A 126 -38.01 -62.38 24.06
N ASN A 127 -36.86 -61.70 24.15
CA ASN A 127 -36.80 -60.24 24.18
C ASN A 127 -36.87 -59.65 22.76
N LYS A 128 -37.54 -58.50 22.62
CA LYS A 128 -37.49 -57.70 21.39
C LYS A 128 -36.10 -57.08 21.19
N ALA A 129 -35.55 -57.21 20.00
CA ALA A 129 -34.30 -56.60 19.59
C ALA A 129 -34.42 -55.96 18.20
N PHE A 130 -33.48 -55.08 17.88
CA PHE A 130 -33.47 -54.29 16.66
C PHE A 130 -32.12 -54.41 15.98
N GLU A 131 -32.14 -54.59 14.66
CA GLU A 131 -30.96 -54.55 13.81
C GLU A 131 -31.08 -53.39 12.81
N ASN A 132 -29.98 -52.68 12.54
CA ASN A 132 -30.00 -51.61 11.55
C ASN A 132 -30.21 -52.22 10.15
N CYS A 133 -31.17 -51.69 9.42
CA CYS A 133 -31.40 -52.13 8.05
C CYS A 133 -30.26 -51.66 7.14
N SER A 134 -29.97 -52.41 6.08
CA SER A 134 -29.01 -52.01 5.04
C SER A 134 -29.36 -50.66 4.38
N CYS A 135 -30.64 -50.32 4.26
CA CYS A 135 -31.08 -49.01 3.76
C CYS A 135 -30.87 -47.86 4.76
N SER A 136 -30.42 -48.14 5.98
CA SER A 136 -30.01 -47.12 6.96
C SER A 136 -28.61 -46.59 6.67
N ILE A 137 -27.85 -47.20 5.76
CA ILE A 137 -26.52 -46.75 5.39
C ILE A 137 -26.67 -45.47 4.56
N GLU A 138 -26.08 -44.39 5.06
CA GLU A 138 -26.05 -43.11 4.35
C GLU A 138 -25.06 -43.17 3.18
N LYS A 139 -25.44 -42.61 2.04
CA LYS A 139 -24.53 -42.41 0.91
C LYS A 139 -23.86 -41.04 1.03
N ARG A 140 -22.56 -40.98 0.78
CA ARG A 140 -21.85 -39.70 0.69
C ARG A 140 -22.03 -39.11 -0.71
N VAL A 141 -22.48 -37.87 -0.76
CA VAL A 141 -22.69 -37.10 -2.00
C VAL A 141 -21.93 -35.79 -1.90
N TYR A 142 -21.15 -35.47 -2.92
CA TYR A 142 -20.43 -34.21 -3.02
C TYR A 142 -21.30 -33.17 -3.73
N THR A 143 -21.36 -31.98 -3.14
CA THR A 143 -22.00 -30.79 -3.70
C THR A 143 -21.02 -29.61 -3.66
N PRO A 144 -21.11 -28.67 -4.62
CA PRO A 144 -20.32 -27.46 -4.58
C PRO A 144 -20.85 -26.55 -3.47
N GLU A 145 -19.97 -26.16 -2.56
CA GLU A 145 -20.28 -25.21 -1.50
C GLU A 145 -19.46 -23.93 -1.66
N GLU A 146 -20.04 -22.81 -1.28
CA GLU A 146 -19.40 -21.51 -1.33
C GLU A 146 -18.46 -21.29 -0.15
N TYR A 147 -17.28 -20.76 -0.46
CA TYR A 147 -16.27 -20.41 0.52
C TYR A 147 -15.77 -18.99 0.27
N ILE A 148 -15.72 -18.19 1.32
CA ILE A 148 -15.21 -16.82 1.28
C ILE A 148 -13.79 -16.81 1.80
N ARG A 149 -12.90 -16.13 1.07
CA ARG A 149 -11.54 -15.89 1.53
C ARG A 149 -11.53 -15.02 2.78
N TYR A 150 -11.09 -15.60 3.89
CA TYR A 150 -11.09 -14.98 5.21
C TYR A 150 -9.78 -14.26 5.52
N SER A 151 -8.63 -14.88 5.22
CA SER A 151 -7.33 -14.30 5.59
C SER A 151 -6.19 -14.79 4.71
N PHE A 152 -5.07 -14.09 4.81
CA PHE A 152 -3.79 -14.54 4.27
C PHE A 152 -2.77 -14.67 5.39
N SER A 153 -1.88 -15.65 5.30
CA SER A 153 -0.68 -15.72 6.14
C SER A 153 0.58 -15.80 5.30
N LEU A 154 1.61 -15.09 5.75
CA LEU A 154 2.95 -15.20 5.19
C LEU A 154 3.68 -16.27 5.99
N VAL A 155 4.12 -17.32 5.31
CA VAL A 155 4.90 -18.38 5.91
C VAL A 155 6.33 -18.30 5.39
N ASN A 156 7.27 -18.29 6.33
CA ASN A 156 8.69 -18.43 6.06
C ASN A 156 9.09 -19.84 6.48
N SER A 157 9.38 -20.71 5.51
CA SER A 157 9.84 -22.07 5.78
C SER A 157 10.93 -22.45 4.78
N GLY A 158 12.04 -23.01 5.29
CA GLY A 158 13.16 -23.44 4.44
C GLY A 158 13.82 -22.32 3.62
N GLY A 159 13.76 -21.06 4.05
CA GLY A 159 14.28 -19.91 3.30
C GLY A 159 13.37 -19.42 2.17
N HIS A 160 12.23 -20.06 1.94
CA HIS A 160 11.21 -19.62 0.99
C HIS A 160 10.08 -18.90 1.71
N ARG A 161 9.58 -17.82 1.07
CA ARG A 161 8.44 -17.05 1.55
C ARG A 161 7.26 -17.28 0.62
N TYR A 162 6.19 -17.84 1.16
CA TYR A 162 4.95 -18.07 0.42
C TYR A 162 3.74 -17.49 1.16
N VAL A 163 2.69 -17.20 0.40
CA VAL A 163 1.43 -16.66 0.90
C VAL A 163 0.42 -17.80 0.93
N ASN A 164 -0.10 -18.10 2.11
CA ASN A 164 -1.25 -18.98 2.27
C ASN A 164 -2.53 -18.17 2.21
N ALA A 165 -3.52 -18.66 1.48
CA ALA A 165 -4.88 -18.15 1.51
C ALA A 165 -5.78 -19.09 2.33
N PHE A 166 -6.56 -18.53 3.24
CA PHE A 166 -7.51 -19.26 4.06
C PHE A 166 -8.93 -18.89 3.68
N TYR A 167 -9.77 -19.92 3.55
CA TYR A 167 -11.17 -19.81 3.16
C TYR A 167 -12.07 -20.42 4.23
N ARG A 168 -13.24 -19.81 4.44
CA ARG A 168 -14.29 -20.33 5.35
C ARG A 168 -15.58 -20.52 4.57
N MET A 169 -16.41 -21.45 4.98
CA MET A 169 -17.70 -21.71 4.33
C MET A 169 -18.60 -20.47 4.46
N ASN A 170 -19.31 -20.13 3.39
CA ASN A 170 -20.28 -19.05 3.41
C ASN A 170 -21.55 -19.50 4.16
N GLY A 171 -22.09 -18.66 5.05
CA GLY A 171 -23.36 -18.95 5.73
C GLY A 171 -23.33 -19.94 6.90
N SER A 172 -22.16 -20.37 7.44
CA SER A 172 -22.14 -21.08 8.72
C SER A 172 -22.65 -20.16 9.83
N ASP A 173 -23.77 -20.55 10.47
CA ASP A 173 -24.46 -19.76 11.49
C ASP A 173 -23.48 -19.14 12.50
N ARG A 174 -23.52 -17.81 12.57
CA ARG A 174 -22.79 -17.01 13.54
C ARG A 174 -23.50 -17.09 14.89
N ASP A 175 -23.52 -18.26 15.52
CA ASP A 175 -23.89 -18.34 16.92
C ASP A 175 -22.75 -17.70 17.73
N GLU A 176 -23.07 -16.59 18.41
CA GLU A 176 -22.15 -15.66 19.09
C GLU A 176 -21.24 -16.29 20.15
N TYR A 177 -21.38 -17.58 20.44
CA TYR A 177 -20.72 -18.21 21.56
C TYR A 177 -19.53 -19.11 21.21
N PHE A 178 -19.48 -19.78 20.05
CA PHE A 178 -18.31 -20.60 19.66
C PHE A 178 -18.33 -20.92 18.16
N THR A 179 -17.78 -20.05 17.32
CA THR A 179 -17.42 -20.44 15.94
C THR A 179 -16.07 -21.15 15.98
N TYR A 180 -16.08 -22.48 15.84
CA TYR A 180 -14.87 -23.21 15.44
C TYR A 180 -14.59 -22.77 14.01
N ASP A 181 -13.76 -21.73 13.86
CA ASP A 181 -13.45 -21.09 12.58
C ASP A 181 -12.63 -22.09 11.75
N HIS A 182 -13.31 -23.03 11.10
CA HIS A 182 -12.74 -24.05 10.22
C HIS A 182 -12.24 -23.40 8.95
N SER A 183 -11.21 -22.57 9.09
CA SER A 183 -10.51 -21.98 7.97
C SER A 183 -9.67 -23.06 7.29
N ILE A 184 -9.88 -23.20 5.99
CA ILE A 184 -9.20 -24.19 5.17
C ILE A 184 -8.15 -23.46 4.35
N ARG A 185 -6.91 -23.95 4.43
CA ARG A 185 -5.83 -23.46 3.58
C ARG A 185 -6.04 -24.00 2.17
N ALA A 186 -6.16 -23.10 1.19
CA ALA A 186 -6.13 -23.51 -0.21
C ALA A 186 -4.71 -23.99 -0.57
N GLU A 187 -4.62 -25.25 -0.99
CA GLU A 187 -3.37 -25.82 -1.50
C GLU A 187 -3.33 -25.74 -3.02
N ASN A 188 -4.46 -26.00 -3.67
CA ASN A 188 -4.61 -25.92 -5.11
C ASN A 188 -5.81 -25.05 -5.48
N ILE A 189 -5.62 -24.20 -6.49
CA ILE A 189 -6.71 -23.55 -7.21
C ILE A 189 -6.78 -24.26 -8.56
N TYR A 190 -7.94 -24.84 -8.85
CA TYR A 190 -8.16 -25.59 -10.08
C TYR A 190 -7.84 -24.74 -11.32
N SER A 191 -7.16 -25.36 -12.28
CA SER A 191 -6.97 -24.88 -13.64
C SER A 191 -7.32 -26.00 -14.62
N LEU A 192 -7.71 -25.64 -15.84
CA LEU A 192 -8.12 -26.60 -16.88
C LEU A 192 -7.01 -27.61 -17.26
N GLU A 193 -5.75 -27.32 -16.92
CA GLU A 193 -4.61 -28.20 -17.15
C GLU A 193 -4.50 -29.32 -16.10
N MET A 194 -5.24 -29.22 -14.99
CA MET A 194 -5.23 -30.21 -13.92
C MET A 194 -6.23 -31.34 -14.18
N GLU A 195 -5.79 -32.57 -13.96
CA GLU A 195 -6.66 -33.74 -13.99
C GLU A 195 -7.38 -33.93 -12.65
N PHE A 196 -8.69 -34.19 -12.70
CA PHE A 196 -9.51 -34.40 -11.49
C PHE A 196 -9.02 -35.52 -10.57
N VAL A 197 -8.41 -36.58 -11.11
CA VAL A 197 -7.90 -37.72 -10.33
C VAL A 197 -6.76 -37.31 -9.38
N GLN A 198 -6.01 -36.28 -9.74
CA GLN A 198 -4.85 -35.81 -8.98
C GLN A 198 -5.23 -34.77 -7.91
N LEU A 199 -6.48 -34.30 -7.92
CA LEU A 199 -6.95 -33.26 -7.01
C LEU A 199 -7.26 -33.82 -5.63
N ASN A 200 -6.84 -33.09 -4.61
CA ASN A 200 -7.26 -33.36 -3.24
C ASN A 200 -8.58 -32.63 -2.96
N SER A 201 -9.67 -33.36 -2.78
CA SER A 201 -11.00 -32.78 -2.51
C SER A 201 -11.06 -31.92 -1.24
N TYR A 202 -10.14 -32.10 -0.29
CA TYR A 202 -10.15 -31.36 0.97
C TYR A 202 -9.56 -29.94 0.84
N ASN A 203 -8.55 -29.72 0.00
CA ASN A 203 -7.80 -28.46 -0.11
C ASN A 203 -7.84 -27.80 -1.50
N THR A 204 -8.62 -28.34 -2.45
CA THR A 204 -8.75 -27.78 -3.80
C THR A 204 -9.97 -26.87 -3.90
N PHE A 205 -9.76 -25.68 -4.46
CA PHE A 205 -10.78 -24.67 -4.70
C PHE A 205 -10.96 -24.38 -6.19
N PHE A 206 -12.18 -24.04 -6.57
CA PHE A 206 -12.62 -23.75 -7.93
C PHE A 206 -13.07 -22.30 -8.02
N LYS A 207 -12.84 -21.66 -9.17
CA LYS A 207 -13.22 -20.25 -9.37
C LYS A 207 -14.70 -20.10 -9.65
N THR A 208 -15.30 -21.11 -10.27
CA THR A 208 -16.71 -21.11 -10.66
C THR A 208 -17.44 -22.31 -10.05
N ALA A 209 -18.75 -22.15 -9.87
CA ALA A 209 -19.62 -23.22 -9.40
C ALA A 209 -19.64 -24.40 -10.39
N ASP A 210 -19.66 -24.12 -11.70
CA ASP A 210 -19.76 -25.14 -12.76
C ASP A 210 -18.52 -26.06 -12.82
N GLU A 211 -17.32 -25.50 -12.66
CA GLU A 211 -16.08 -26.28 -12.56
C GLU A 211 -16.12 -27.19 -11.33
N CYS A 212 -16.59 -26.66 -10.19
CA CYS A 212 -16.72 -27.42 -8.96
C CYS A 212 -17.77 -28.52 -9.09
N GLN A 213 -18.91 -28.24 -9.73
CA GLN A 213 -19.97 -29.20 -9.98
C GLN A 213 -19.45 -30.35 -10.85
N SER A 214 -18.69 -30.05 -11.90
CA SER A 214 -18.06 -31.07 -12.77
C SER A 214 -17.16 -32.01 -11.97
N TYR A 215 -16.39 -31.48 -11.02
CA TYR A 215 -15.58 -32.27 -10.11
C TYR A 215 -16.41 -33.07 -9.09
N CYS A 216 -17.49 -32.49 -8.55
CA CYS A 216 -18.43 -33.19 -7.68
C CYS A 216 -19.08 -34.39 -8.40
N ASP A 217 -19.49 -34.21 -9.65
CA ASP A 217 -20.06 -35.28 -10.48
C ASP A 217 -19.05 -36.41 -10.70
N PHE A 218 -17.78 -36.06 -10.94
CA PHE A 218 -16.69 -37.03 -11.01
C PHE A 218 -16.52 -37.81 -9.69
N LEU A 219 -16.48 -37.12 -8.55
CA LEU A 219 -16.37 -37.77 -7.24
C LEU A 219 -17.59 -38.65 -6.92
N ASN A 220 -18.78 -38.23 -7.31
CA ASN A 220 -20.02 -38.97 -7.07
C ASN A 220 -20.15 -40.22 -7.94
N LYS A 221 -19.51 -40.25 -9.12
CA LYS A 221 -19.44 -41.43 -10.00
C LYS A 221 -18.37 -42.44 -9.58
N THR A 222 -17.33 -41.97 -8.90
CA THR A 222 -16.16 -42.79 -8.53
C THR A 222 -16.30 -43.44 -7.14
N GLN A 223 -17.37 -43.11 -6.40
CA GLN A 223 -17.70 -43.70 -5.10
C GLN A 223 -18.43 -45.04 -5.19
#